data_AF-A0A9D7S8G4-F1
#
_entry.id   AF-A0A9D7S8G4-F1
#
_cell.length_a   1.000
_cell.length_b   1.000
_cell.length_c   1.000
_cell.angle_alpha   90.00
_cell.angle_beta   90.00
_cell.angle_gamma   90.00
#
_symmetry.space_group_name_H-M   'P 1'
#
loop_
_entity.id
_entity.type
_entity.pdbx_description
1 polymer ?
#
loop_
_entity_poly.entity_id
_entity_poly.type
_entity_poly.pdbx_seq_one_letter_code
_entity_poly.pdbx_strand_id
1 'polypeptide(L)'
;MVFKPHSITIKNWKLSLFLILIIHCQHSLCAQTITAPVLSYHNSDVLLKSIFKNYEIISLDIDQIKSALNQRTVHQKLDIQLGSKHWNLDLFEYDLIKADYQLRIGTDEGIITKPKSGNIKTYRISNQNAAGEMGSLTISDHFFYGFVIDGNERYFLNPYLE
;
A
#
# COMPACT_ATOMS: atom_id res chain seq x y z
N MET A 1 -30.33 57.08 42.12
CA MET A 1 -29.21 56.19 42.54
C MET A 1 -28.59 55.64 41.26
N VAL A 2 -27.36 56.05 40.92
CA VAL A 2 -26.70 55.72 39.64
C VAL A 2 -25.58 54.73 39.93
N PHE A 3 -25.61 53.55 39.29
CA PHE A 3 -24.52 52.57 39.35
C PHE A 3 -23.70 52.62 38.07
N LYS A 4 -22.39 52.82 38.23
CA LYS A 4 -21.38 52.78 37.15
C LYS A 4 -20.79 51.36 37.11
N PRO A 5 -20.72 50.66 35.97
CA PRO A 5 -20.04 49.38 35.93
C PRO A 5 -18.53 49.57 35.80
N HIS A 6 -17.76 48.84 36.61
CA HIS A 6 -16.32 48.68 36.48
C HIS A 6 -16.00 47.65 35.39
N SER A 7 -15.20 48.04 34.40
CA SER A 7 -14.63 47.14 33.39
C SER A 7 -13.39 46.46 33.94
N ILE A 8 -13.44 45.14 34.14
CA ILE A 8 -12.27 44.31 34.47
C ILE A 8 -11.65 43.82 33.16
N THR A 9 -10.44 44.29 32.87
CA THR A 9 -9.68 43.88 31.69
C THR A 9 -8.81 42.68 32.06
N ILE A 10 -9.17 41.48 31.60
CA ILE A 10 -8.42 40.24 31.86
C ILE A 10 -7.27 40.14 30.84
N LYS A 11 -6.04 40.00 31.35
CA LYS A 11 -4.79 39.94 30.57
C LYS A 11 -4.64 38.59 29.85
N ASN A 12 -4.88 38.59 28.53
CA ASN A 12 -4.97 37.44 27.63
C ASN A 12 -3.64 36.73 27.28
N TRP A 13 -2.75 36.44 28.24
CA TRP A 13 -1.54 35.64 27.94
C TRP A 13 -1.88 34.17 27.72
N LYS A 14 -2.79 33.59 28.53
CA LYS A 14 -3.08 32.14 28.51
C LYS A 14 -3.82 31.67 27.25
N LEU A 15 -4.48 32.57 26.51
CA LEU A 15 -5.16 32.21 25.26
C LEU A 15 -4.18 31.92 24.10
N SER A 16 -3.01 32.56 24.09
CA SER A 16 -2.04 32.45 22.99
C SER A 16 -1.36 31.07 22.94
N LEU A 17 -1.08 30.45 24.11
CA LEU A 17 -0.52 29.10 24.20
C LEU A 17 -1.51 28.00 23.75
N PHE A 18 -2.81 28.20 23.96
CA PHE A 18 -3.83 27.23 23.54
C PHE A 18 -4.01 27.18 22.02
N LEU A 19 -3.86 28.32 21.33
CA LEU A 19 -3.94 28.41 19.87
C LEU A 19 -2.79 27.69 19.16
N ILE A 20 -1.57 27.73 19.72
CA ILE A 20 -0.40 27.05 19.13
C ILE A 20 -0.53 25.52 19.24
N LEU A 21 -1.15 25.01 20.31
CA LEU A 21 -1.38 23.57 20.51
C LEU A 21 -2.41 22.99 19.53
N ILE A 22 -3.43 23.77 19.16
CA ILE A 22 -4.47 23.36 18.21
C ILE A 22 -3.94 23.33 16.76
N ILE A 23 -3.03 24.24 16.41
CA ILE A 23 -2.42 24.31 15.08
C ILE A 23 -1.45 23.13 14.85
N HIS A 24 -0.79 22.62 15.90
CA HIS A 24 0.11 21.46 15.77
C HIS A 24 -0.62 20.11 15.70
N CYS A 25 -1.91 20.04 16.04
CA CYS A 25 -2.68 18.80 15.99
C CYS A 25 -3.24 18.48 14.59
N GLN A 26 -3.15 19.42 13.65
CA GLN A 26 -3.73 19.27 12.31
C GLN A 26 -2.75 18.75 11.26
N HIS A 27 -1.50 18.44 11.63
CA HIS A 27 -0.58 17.77 10.73
C HIS A 27 -0.89 16.26 10.66
N SER A 28 -1.93 15.98 9.86
CA SER A 28 -1.92 14.92 8.84
C SER A 28 -2.03 13.47 9.32
N LEU A 29 -3.28 13.06 9.60
CA LEU A 29 -3.74 11.69 9.33
C LEU A 29 -4.10 11.50 7.84
N CYS A 30 -3.26 11.98 6.92
CA CYS A 30 -3.39 11.56 5.52
C CYS A 30 -2.71 10.19 5.41
N ALA A 31 -3.50 9.15 5.13
CA ALA A 31 -2.94 7.92 4.57
C ALA A 31 -2.12 8.31 3.33
N GLN A 32 -0.86 7.90 3.26
CA GLN A 32 -0.01 8.22 2.13
C GLN A 32 -0.45 7.38 0.93
N THR A 33 -0.87 8.05 -0.15
CA THR A 33 -1.11 7.40 -1.44
C THR A 33 0.23 7.08 -2.08
N ILE A 34 0.49 5.79 -2.33
CA ILE A 34 1.68 5.35 -3.05
C ILE A 34 1.39 5.47 -4.55
N THR A 35 2.19 6.24 -5.26
CA THR A 35 1.99 6.51 -6.71
C THR A 35 3.07 5.84 -7.54
N ALA A 36 2.64 5.11 -8.57
CA ALA A 36 3.51 4.43 -9.52
C ALA A 36 3.19 4.91 -10.95
N PRO A 37 4.09 5.68 -11.58
CA PRO A 37 3.86 6.21 -12.92
C PRO A 37 3.96 5.12 -14.00
N VAL A 38 3.22 5.31 -15.09
CA VAL A 38 3.34 4.50 -16.31
C VAL A 38 4.69 4.78 -16.98
N LEU A 39 5.40 3.73 -17.33
CA LEU A 39 6.63 3.77 -18.12
C LEU A 39 6.30 3.56 -19.61
N SER A 40 6.98 4.31 -20.47
CA SER A 40 6.96 4.08 -21.90
C SER A 40 8.20 3.28 -22.29
N TYR A 41 8.02 2.00 -22.62
CA TYR A 41 9.09 1.15 -23.16
C TYR A 41 8.81 0.86 -24.64
N HIS A 42 9.62 1.42 -25.53
CA HIS A 42 9.48 1.19 -26.96
C HIS A 42 9.95 -0.20 -27.42
N ASN A 43 10.90 -0.82 -26.70
CA ASN A 43 11.54 -2.07 -27.15
C ASN A 43 10.82 -3.34 -26.66
N SER A 44 10.17 -3.32 -25.49
CA SER A 44 9.39 -4.47 -24.97
C SER A 44 7.96 -4.54 -25.51
N ASP A 45 7.56 -3.50 -26.23
CA ASP A 45 6.20 -3.28 -26.73
C ASP A 45 5.75 -4.38 -27.71
N VAL A 46 6.66 -4.92 -28.53
CA VAL A 46 6.31 -5.94 -29.55
C VAL A 46 5.93 -7.28 -28.92
N LEU A 47 6.71 -7.77 -27.95
CA LEU A 47 6.44 -9.05 -27.30
C LEU A 47 5.20 -8.94 -26.40
N LEU A 48 5.12 -7.88 -25.58
CA LEU A 48 3.99 -7.67 -24.68
C LEU A 48 2.67 -7.52 -25.43
N LYS A 49 2.65 -6.80 -26.56
CA LYS A 49 1.45 -6.69 -27.42
C LYS A 49 1.01 -8.03 -28.02
N SER A 50 1.90 -9.00 -28.16
CA SER A 50 1.53 -10.34 -28.65
C SER A 50 0.88 -11.21 -27.57
N ILE A 51 1.15 -10.94 -26.30
CA ILE A 51 0.67 -11.72 -25.15
C ILE A 51 -0.56 -11.05 -24.50
N PHE A 52 -0.50 -9.73 -24.31
CA PHE A 52 -1.50 -8.96 -23.56
C PHE A 52 -2.25 -7.99 -24.48
N LYS A 53 -3.59 -8.02 -24.39
CA LYS A 53 -4.46 -7.10 -25.14
C LYS A 53 -4.43 -5.67 -24.58
N ASN A 54 -4.44 -5.56 -23.25
CA ASN A 54 -4.40 -4.31 -22.51
C ASN A 54 -3.40 -4.47 -21.37
N TYR A 55 -2.41 -3.59 -21.28
CA TYR A 55 -1.43 -3.60 -20.20
C TYR A 55 -0.88 -2.19 -19.97
N GLU A 56 -0.39 -1.97 -18.75
CA GLU A 56 0.41 -0.80 -18.38
C GLU A 56 1.69 -1.31 -17.72
N ILE A 57 2.83 -0.76 -18.11
CA ILE A 57 4.10 -0.99 -17.42
C ILE A 57 4.24 0.15 -16.43
N ILE A 58 4.45 -0.15 -15.15
CA ILE A 58 4.57 0.87 -14.10
C ILE A 58 5.88 0.71 -13.35
N SER A 59 6.41 1.82 -12.84
CA SER A 59 7.55 1.82 -11.92
C SER A 59 7.03 1.84 -10.48
N LEU A 60 7.21 0.73 -9.76
CA LEU A 60 6.71 0.57 -8.39
C LEU A 60 7.87 0.46 -7.39
N ASP A 61 7.89 1.34 -6.39
CA ASP A 61 8.80 1.23 -5.24
C ASP A 61 8.23 0.24 -4.22
N ILE A 62 8.75 -0.99 -4.24
CA ILE A 62 8.29 -2.06 -3.35
C ILE A 62 8.66 -1.78 -1.89
N ASP A 63 9.76 -1.10 -1.64
CA ASP A 63 10.19 -0.80 -0.27
C ASP A 63 9.30 0.26 0.37
N GLN A 64 8.78 1.20 -0.43
CA GLN A 64 7.74 2.13 0.01
C GLN A 64 6.46 1.39 0.41
N ILE A 65 6.01 0.43 -0.40
CA ILE A 65 4.81 -0.39 -0.09
C ILE A 65 5.04 -1.20 1.18
N LYS A 66 6.17 -1.90 1.29
CA LYS A 66 6.50 -2.69 2.47
C LYS A 66 6.56 -1.83 3.72
N SER A 67 7.12 -0.63 3.63
CA SER A 67 7.17 0.32 4.73
C SER A 67 5.77 0.76 5.17
N ALA A 68 4.88 1.03 4.23
CA ALA A 68 3.47 1.33 4.53
C ALA A 68 2.73 0.13 5.17
N LEU A 69 3.11 -1.09 4.80
CA LEU A 69 2.52 -2.35 5.29
C LEU A 69 3.28 -3.02 6.46
N ASN A 70 4.19 -2.29 7.10
CA ASN A 70 4.98 -2.80 8.21
C ASN A 70 4.27 -2.64 9.57
N GLN A 71 2.94 -2.52 9.57
CA GLN A 71 2.18 -2.42 10.81
C GLN A 71 2.11 -3.79 11.49
N ARG A 72 2.11 -3.81 12.84
CA ARG A 72 1.99 -5.05 13.64
C ARG A 72 0.57 -5.64 13.65
N THR A 73 -0.27 -5.25 12.70
CA THR A 73 -1.68 -5.63 12.61
C THR A 73 -1.92 -6.52 11.41
N VAL A 74 -2.82 -7.49 11.57
CA VAL A 74 -3.24 -8.39 10.49
C VAL A 74 -4.08 -7.66 9.45
N HIS A 75 -4.81 -6.62 9.87
CA HIS A 75 -5.57 -5.74 8.99
C HIS A 75 -4.78 -4.45 8.75
N GLN A 76 -4.60 -4.10 7.47
CA GLN A 76 -3.82 -2.95 7.03
C GLN A 76 -4.55 -2.23 5.90
N LYS A 77 -4.26 -0.95 5.70
CA LYS A 77 -4.83 -0.15 4.59
C LYS A 77 -3.72 0.24 3.63
N LEU A 78 -4.02 0.16 2.34
CA LEU A 78 -3.12 0.58 1.27
C LEU A 78 -3.88 1.42 0.27
N ASP A 79 -3.44 2.66 0.12
CA ASP A 79 -3.94 3.57 -0.91
C ASP A 79 -2.88 3.67 -2.02
N ILE A 80 -3.23 3.22 -3.22
CA ILE A 80 -2.30 3.11 -4.36
C ILE A 80 -2.88 3.71 -5.63
N GLN A 81 -2.08 4.54 -6.30
CA GLN A 81 -2.30 5.01 -7.66
C GLN A 81 -1.30 4.32 -8.58
N LEU A 82 -1.75 3.29 -9.30
CA LEU A 82 -0.94 2.52 -10.25
C LEU A 82 -1.36 2.87 -11.67
N GLY A 83 -0.54 3.67 -12.35
CA GLY A 83 -0.85 4.13 -13.71
C GLY A 83 -2.21 4.80 -13.78
N SER A 84 -3.13 4.26 -14.58
CA SER A 84 -4.51 4.78 -14.70
C SER A 84 -5.46 4.38 -13.56
N LYS A 85 -5.03 3.51 -12.64
CA LYS A 85 -5.89 2.93 -11.60
C LYS A 85 -5.61 3.48 -10.21
N HIS A 86 -6.69 3.76 -9.48
CA HIS A 86 -6.66 4.20 -8.10
C HIS A 86 -7.44 3.21 -7.23
N TRP A 87 -6.80 2.66 -6.21
CA TRP A 87 -7.43 1.71 -5.31
C TRP A 87 -7.15 2.05 -3.85
N ASN A 88 -8.24 2.05 -3.06
CA ASN A 88 -8.19 2.07 -1.60
C ASN A 88 -8.48 0.65 -1.09
N LEU A 89 -7.43 -0.03 -0.65
CA LEU A 89 -7.46 -1.45 -0.34
C LEU A 89 -7.41 -1.70 1.16
N ASP A 90 -8.37 -2.49 1.65
CA ASP A 90 -8.25 -3.18 2.93
C ASP A 90 -7.54 -4.51 2.71
N LEU A 91 -6.43 -4.70 3.42
CA LEU A 91 -5.56 -5.86 3.32
C LEU A 91 -5.66 -6.66 4.61
N PHE A 92 -6.03 -7.93 4.48
CA PHE A 92 -5.98 -8.89 5.57
C PHE A 92 -4.83 -9.87 5.33
N GLU A 93 -3.78 -9.77 6.13
CA GLU A 93 -2.63 -10.67 6.11
C GLU A 93 -3.10 -12.08 6.45
N TYR A 94 -2.78 -13.04 5.60
CA TYR A 94 -3.08 -14.44 5.84
C TYR A 94 -1.97 -15.28 5.28
N ASP A 95 -1.54 -16.29 6.02
CA ASP A 95 -0.42 -17.10 5.60
C ASP A 95 -0.88 -18.20 4.61
N LEU A 96 -0.57 -18.02 3.33
CA LEU A 96 -0.82 -19.05 2.31
C LEU A 96 0.18 -20.20 2.37
N ILE A 97 1.37 -19.98 2.92
CA ILE A 97 2.48 -20.92 2.84
C ILE A 97 2.56 -21.65 4.18
N LYS A 98 2.39 -22.97 4.16
CA LYS A 98 2.44 -23.79 5.38
C LYS A 98 3.72 -23.54 6.19
N ALA A 99 3.60 -23.61 7.52
CA ALA A 99 4.71 -23.40 8.43
C ALA A 99 5.86 -24.40 8.23
N ASP A 100 5.57 -25.60 7.73
CA ASP A 100 6.53 -26.66 7.42
C ASP A 100 7.07 -26.61 5.99
N TYR A 101 6.77 -25.55 5.22
CA TYR A 101 7.29 -25.38 3.87
C TYR A 101 8.82 -25.26 3.88
N GLN A 102 9.45 -26.05 3.00
CA GLN A 102 10.89 -26.03 2.78
C GLN A 102 11.19 -25.77 1.30
N LEU A 103 12.00 -24.75 1.04
CA LEU A 103 12.53 -24.46 -0.29
C LEU A 103 13.70 -25.40 -0.56
N ARG A 104 13.63 -26.18 -1.65
CA ARG A 104 14.70 -27.08 -2.09
C ARG A 104 15.31 -26.56 -3.38
N ILE A 105 16.59 -26.23 -3.36
CA ILE A 105 17.34 -25.67 -4.48
C ILE A 105 18.32 -26.74 -4.96
N GLY A 106 18.18 -27.16 -6.22
CA GLY A 106 19.19 -27.99 -6.88
C GLY A 106 20.42 -27.15 -7.22
N THR A 107 21.59 -27.61 -6.80
CA THR A 107 22.90 -27.02 -7.10
C THR A 107 23.83 -28.10 -7.62
N ASP A 108 24.96 -27.71 -8.19
CA ASP A 108 25.98 -28.65 -8.69
C ASP A 108 26.57 -29.52 -7.56
N GLU A 109 26.46 -29.07 -6.31
CA GLU A 109 26.91 -29.77 -5.09
C GLU A 109 25.80 -30.61 -4.42
N GLY A 110 24.60 -30.65 -5.01
CA GLY A 110 23.44 -31.37 -4.48
C GLY A 110 22.26 -30.46 -4.12
N ILE A 111 21.40 -30.90 -3.20
CA ILE A 111 20.16 -30.18 -2.85
C ILE A 111 20.36 -29.37 -1.57
N ILE A 112 20.22 -28.06 -1.67
CA ILE A 112 20.18 -27.15 -0.51
C ILE A 112 18.73 -26.96 -0.08
N THR A 113 18.45 -27.16 1.21
CA THR A 113 17.14 -26.92 1.79
C THR A 113 17.17 -25.66 2.64
N LYS A 114 16.22 -24.75 2.41
CA LYS A 114 16.04 -23.51 3.19
C LYS A 114 14.65 -23.46 3.81
N PRO A 115 14.50 -22.94 5.03
CA PRO A 115 13.19 -22.66 5.59
C PRO A 115 12.48 -21.59 4.76
N LYS A 116 11.15 -21.51 4.90
CA LYS A 116 10.35 -20.42 4.34
C LYS A 116 10.96 -19.06 4.69
N SER A 117 11.07 -18.18 3.69
CA SER A 117 11.47 -16.79 3.93
C SER A 117 10.37 -16.04 4.67
N GLY A 118 10.72 -15.41 5.79
CA GLY A 118 9.81 -14.53 6.54
C GLY A 118 9.45 -13.23 5.80
N ASN A 119 10.12 -12.94 4.68
CA ASN A 119 9.92 -11.73 3.91
C ASN A 119 8.76 -11.83 2.90
N ILE A 120 8.15 -13.01 2.75
CA ILE A 120 6.99 -13.21 1.87
C ILE A 120 5.73 -13.00 2.68
N LYS A 121 4.96 -11.97 2.31
CA LYS A 121 3.65 -11.67 2.89
C LYS A 121 2.55 -11.85 1.87
N THR A 122 1.44 -12.44 2.29
CA THR A 122 0.26 -12.67 1.46
C THR A 122 -0.96 -12.04 2.09
N TYR A 123 -1.77 -11.37 1.27
CA TYR A 123 -2.91 -10.57 1.70
C TYR A 123 -4.14 -10.90 0.89
N ARG A 124 -5.28 -11.01 1.58
CA ARG A 124 -6.60 -10.95 0.94
C ARG A 124 -6.98 -9.48 0.89
N ILE A 125 -7.42 -9.04 -0.27
CA ILE A 125 -7.82 -7.66 -0.51
C ILE A 125 -9.35 -7.57 -0.49
N SER A 126 -9.87 -6.52 0.15
CA SER A 126 -11.19 -5.96 -0.11
C SER A 126 -11.02 -4.55 -0.65
N ASN A 127 -11.59 -4.26 -1.82
CA ASN A 127 -11.59 -2.92 -2.38
C ASN A 127 -12.66 -2.06 -1.69
N GLN A 128 -12.29 -0.95 -1.05
CA GLN A 128 -13.28 -0.06 -0.43
C GLN A 128 -14.06 0.76 -1.47
N ASN A 129 -13.46 1.00 -2.64
CA ASN A 129 -14.08 1.78 -3.71
C ASN A 129 -15.23 1.01 -4.39
N ALA A 130 -15.28 -0.32 -4.23
CA ALA A 130 -16.26 -1.19 -4.86
C ALA A 130 -16.70 -2.31 -3.89
N ALA A 131 -17.93 -2.21 -3.43
CA ALA A 131 -18.45 -3.02 -2.33
C ALA A 131 -18.39 -4.54 -2.64
N GLY A 132 -17.53 -5.26 -1.92
CA GLY A 132 -17.46 -6.72 -1.92
C GLY A 132 -16.44 -7.33 -2.89
N GLU A 133 -15.64 -6.52 -3.57
CA GLU A 133 -14.69 -7.01 -4.56
C GLU A 133 -13.39 -7.48 -3.93
N MET A 134 -13.01 -8.72 -4.29
CA MET A 134 -11.96 -9.47 -3.63
C MET A 134 -10.72 -9.55 -4.51
N GLY A 135 -9.55 -9.39 -3.91
CA GLY A 135 -8.26 -9.58 -4.55
C GLY A 135 -7.32 -10.44 -3.72
N SER A 136 -6.16 -10.71 -4.28
CA SER A 136 -5.05 -11.36 -3.58
C SER A 136 -3.77 -10.65 -3.94
N LEU A 137 -2.91 -10.44 -2.95
CA LEU A 137 -1.63 -9.78 -3.14
C LEU A 137 -0.53 -10.54 -2.40
N THR A 138 0.59 -10.71 -3.08
CA THR A 138 1.81 -11.29 -2.56
C THR A 138 2.92 -10.27 -2.70
N ILE A 139 3.60 -9.98 -1.60
CA ILE A 139 4.70 -9.01 -1.56
C ILE A 139 5.90 -9.70 -0.93
N SER A 140 7.06 -9.55 -1.56
CA SER A 140 8.35 -9.86 -0.95
C SER A 140 9.41 -8.87 -1.43
N ASP A 141 10.67 -9.12 -1.14
CA ASP A 141 11.78 -8.26 -1.56
C ASP A 141 11.81 -8.17 -3.09
N HIS A 142 11.65 -6.96 -3.63
CA HIS A 142 11.59 -6.66 -5.07
C HIS A 142 10.52 -7.43 -5.86
N PHE A 143 9.49 -7.95 -5.18
CA PHE A 143 8.46 -8.75 -5.81
C PHE A 143 7.07 -8.30 -5.35
N PHE A 144 6.20 -8.09 -6.33
CA PHE A 144 4.83 -7.66 -6.13
C PHE A 144 3.97 -8.35 -7.18
N TYR A 145 3.07 -9.21 -6.70
CA TYR A 145 2.23 -10.04 -7.56
C TYR A 145 0.83 -10.16 -7.00
N GLY A 146 -0.19 -10.17 -7.85
CA GLY A 146 -1.54 -10.39 -7.38
C GLY A 146 -2.60 -10.03 -8.40
N PHE A 147 -3.82 -9.86 -7.90
CA PHE A 147 -4.90 -9.28 -8.68
C PHE A 147 -5.86 -8.49 -7.80
N VAL A 148 -6.50 -7.51 -8.41
CA VAL A 148 -7.61 -6.73 -7.84
C VAL A 148 -8.81 -6.92 -8.76
N ILE A 149 -9.98 -7.19 -8.18
CA ILE A 149 -11.25 -7.09 -8.90
C ILE A 149 -11.77 -5.67 -8.67
N ASP A 150 -12.13 -5.01 -9.77
CA ASP A 150 -12.65 -3.64 -9.80
C ASP A 150 -13.81 -3.60 -10.79
N GLY A 151 -15.05 -3.55 -10.28
CA GLY A 151 -16.28 -3.78 -11.04
C GLY A 151 -16.36 -5.19 -11.64
N ASN A 152 -16.58 -5.24 -12.96
CA ASN A 152 -16.63 -6.49 -13.73
C ASN A 152 -15.26 -6.89 -14.29
N GLU A 153 -14.20 -6.17 -13.93
CA GLU A 153 -12.86 -6.37 -14.49
C GLU A 153 -11.90 -6.91 -13.44
N ARG A 154 -10.92 -7.68 -13.91
CA ARG A 154 -9.84 -8.22 -13.07
C ARG A 154 -8.51 -7.70 -13.57
N TYR A 155 -7.81 -7.01 -12.70
CA TYR A 155 -6.51 -6.42 -12.95
C TYR A 155 -5.44 -7.32 -12.35
N PHE A 156 -4.54 -7.82 -13.19
CA PHE A 156 -3.41 -8.64 -12.75
C PHE A 156 -2.17 -7.78 -12.58
N LEU A 157 -1.51 -7.93 -11.44
CA LEU A 157 -0.27 -7.26 -11.07
C LEU A 157 0.82 -8.31 -11.19
N ASN A 158 1.67 -8.18 -12.21
CA ASN A 158 2.76 -9.11 -12.47
C ASN A 158 4.09 -8.37 -12.46
N PRO A 159 5.14 -8.94 -11.86
CA PRO A 159 6.48 -8.40 -12.02
C PRO A 159 6.88 -8.47 -13.49
N TYR A 160 7.52 -7.41 -13.97
CA TYR A 160 8.15 -7.43 -15.27
C TYR A 160 9.44 -8.26 -15.18
N LEU A 161 9.55 -9.28 -16.03
CA LEU A 161 10.77 -10.09 -16.19
C LEU A 161 11.44 -9.63 -17.49
N GLU A 162 12.66 -9.08 -17.38
CA GLU A 162 13.52 -8.76 -18.53
C GLU A 162 14.09 -10.01 -19.19
#